data_AF-A0ABD3VTK3-F1
#
_entry.id   AF-A0ABD3VTK3-F1
#
_cell.length_a   1.000
_cell.length_b   1.000
_cell.length_c   1.000
_cell.angle_alpha   90.00
_cell.angle_beta   90.00
_cell.angle_gamma   90.00
#
_symmetry.space_group_name_H-M   'P 1'
#
loop_
_entity.id
_entity.type
_entity.pdbx_description
1 polymer ?
#
loop_
_entity_poly.entity_id
_entity_poly.type
_entity_poly.pdbx_seq_one_letter_code
_entity_poly.pdbx_strand_id
1 'polypeptide(L)' 'MSSAKKRKVDHECRVFNDNWTRKYFFANFNDRAVCLICRDTVAVFKEFNLKRHFQSKHSDFFVT' A
#
# COMPACT_ATOMS: atom_id res chain seq x y z
N MET A 1 5.17 32.82 14.13
CA MET A 1 4.30 31.62 14.10
C MET A 1 4.48 30.93 12.76
N SER A 2 5.28 29.87 12.73
CA SER A 2 5.66 29.19 11.48
C SER A 2 4.47 28.42 10.93
N SER A 3 3.85 28.95 9.86
CA SER A 3 2.77 28.27 9.14
C SER A 3 3.32 27.01 8.48
N ALA A 4 3.16 25.87 9.15
CA ALA A 4 3.44 24.56 8.58
C ALA A 4 2.50 24.33 7.39
N LYS A 5 2.98 24.69 6.18
CA LYS A 5 2.32 24.36 4.91
C LYS A 5 2.23 22.83 4.81
N LYS A 6 1.09 22.27 5.21
CA LYS A 6 0.72 20.87 4.93
C LYS A 6 0.85 20.66 3.42
N ARG A 7 1.85 19.88 3.01
CA ARG A 7 2.05 19.51 1.60
C ARG A 7 0.84 18.68 1.17
N LYS A 8 0.07 19.16 0.18
CA LYS A 8 -0.94 18.37 -0.54
C LYS A 8 -0.22 17.33 -1.39
N VAL A 9 0.10 16.18 -0.80
CA VAL A 9 0.46 14.95 -1.55
C VAL A 9 -0.85 14.25 -1.89
N ASP A 10 -1.60 14.79 -2.84
CA ASP A 10 -2.98 14.33 -3.09
C ASP A 10 -3.15 13.61 -4.43
N HIS A 11 -2.23 13.76 -5.38
CA HIS A 11 -2.39 13.16 -6.71
C HIS A 11 -1.63 11.84 -6.89
N GLU A 12 -0.38 11.75 -6.44
CA GLU A 12 0.47 10.55 -6.66
C GLU A 12 0.04 9.33 -5.84
N CYS A 13 -0.81 9.49 -4.82
CA CYS A 13 -1.24 8.40 -3.94
C CYS A 13 -2.64 7.86 -4.26
N ARG A 14 -3.21 8.22 -5.42
CA ARG A 14 -4.54 7.75 -5.87
C ARG A 14 -4.47 6.71 -6.98
N VAL A 15 -3.31 6.50 -7.61
CA VAL A 15 -3.17 5.52 -8.69
C VAL A 15 -2.46 4.29 -8.16
N PHE A 16 -3.09 3.13 -8.34
CA PHE A 16 -2.47 1.85 -8.01
C PHE A 16 -1.35 1.53 -8.99
N ASN A 17 -0.19 1.09 -8.49
CA ASN A 17 0.91 0.63 -9.33
C ASN A 17 0.89 -0.89 -9.43
N ASP A 18 0.74 -1.43 -10.64
CA ASP A 18 0.68 -2.88 -10.92
C ASP A 18 1.92 -3.65 -10.45
N ASN A 19 3.05 -2.97 -10.25
CA ASN A 19 4.24 -3.58 -9.66
C ASN A 19 4.01 -4.06 -8.22
N TRP A 20 3.09 -3.44 -7.48
CA TRP A 20 2.75 -3.85 -6.12
C TRP A 20 2.03 -5.20 -6.08
N THR A 21 1.36 -5.60 -7.15
CA THR A 21 0.81 -6.97 -7.30
C THR A 21 1.93 -7.99 -7.22
N ARG A 22 3.03 -7.76 -7.95
CA ARG A 22 4.18 -8.68 -7.98
C ARG A 22 5.03 -8.63 -6.70
N LYS A 23 5.19 -7.45 -6.11
CA LYS A 23 6.07 -7.26 -4.93
C LYS A 23 5.41 -7.62 -3.60
N TYR A 24 4.13 -7.32 -3.44
CA TYR A 24 3.44 -7.32 -2.15
C TYR A 24 2.11 -8.07 -2.17
N PHE A 25 1.75 -8.69 -3.30
CA PHE A 25 0.50 -9.44 -3.47
C PHE A 25 -0.74 -8.57 -3.19
N PHE A 26 -0.76 -7.33 -3.69
CA PHE A 26 -1.93 -6.47 -3.61
C PHE A 26 -2.61 -6.31 -4.97
N ALA A 27 -3.93 -6.11 -4.98
CA ALA A 27 -4.69 -5.74 -6.17
C ALA A 27 -5.56 -4.51 -5.88
N ASN A 28 -5.83 -3.70 -6.90
CA ASN A 28 -6.84 -2.65 -6.80
C ASN A 28 -8.24 -3.24 -6.90
N PHE A 29 -9.08 -2.97 -5.91
CA PHE A 29 -10.50 -3.29 -5.91
C PHE A 29 -11.29 -2.14 -5.27
N ASN A 30 -12.23 -1.54 -6.02
CA ASN A 30 -13.05 -0.42 -5.55
C ASN A 30 -12.23 0.74 -4.92
N ASP A 31 -11.15 1.17 -5.57
CA ASP A 31 -10.27 2.24 -5.10
C ASP A 31 -9.56 1.91 -3.76
N ARG A 32 -9.39 0.62 -3.48
CA ARG A 32 -8.65 0.12 -2.31
C ARG A 32 -7.66 -0.94 -2.73
N ALA A 33 -6.53 -1.00 -2.03
CA ALA A 33 -5.57 -2.08 -2.23
C ALA A 33 -5.99 -3.27 -1.36
N VAL A 34 -6.33 -4.40 -1.98
CA VAL A 34 -6.70 -5.63 -1.29
C VAL A 34 -5.51 -6.58 -1.29
N CYS A 35 -5.13 -7.06 -0.11
CA CYS A 35 -4.12 -8.10 0.03
C CYS A 35 -4.67 -9.43 -0.47
N LEU A 36 -3.97 -10.06 -1.40
CA LEU A 36 -4.39 -11.33 -2.00
C LEU A 36 -4.12 -12.54 -1.08
N ILE A 37 -3.33 -12.36 -0.01
CA ILE A 37 -3.01 -13.41 0.96
C ILE A 37 -4.07 -13.47 2.07
N CYS A 38 -4.33 -12.35 2.76
CA CYS A 38 -5.26 -12.32 3.90
C CYS A 38 -6.58 -11.58 3.64
N ARG A 39 -6.79 -11.01 2.44
CA ARG A 39 -7.98 -10.23 2.06
C ARG A 39 -8.19 -8.91 2.80
N ASP A 40 -7.26 -8.51 3.68
CA ASP A 40 -7.25 -7.19 4.31
C ASP A 40 -7.14 -6.07 3.26
N THR A 41 -7.77 -4.93 3.53
CA THR A 41 -7.76 -3.76 2.64
C THR A 41 -6.92 -2.62 3.20
N VAL A 42 -6.14 -1.97 2.34
CA VAL A 42 -5.40 -0.74 2.60
C VAL A 42 -6.01 0.40 1.79
N ALA A 43 -6.52 1.42 2.49
CA ALA A 43 -7.25 2.53 1.87
C ALA A 43 -6.38 3.53 1.10
N VAL A 44 -5.05 3.48 1.26
CA VAL A 44 -4.14 4.44 0.64
C VAL A 44 -3.12 3.71 -0.22
N PHE A 45 -3.11 4.02 -1.51
CA PHE A 45 -2.15 3.54 -2.50
C PHE A 45 -0.76 4.14 -2.29
N LYS A 46 -0.07 3.68 -1.25
CA LYS A 46 1.32 3.99 -0.96
C LYS A 46 2.09 2.71 -0.76
N GLU A 47 3.19 2.55 -1.49
CA GLU A 47 4.11 1.41 -1.37
C GLU A 47 4.51 1.15 0.09
N PHE A 48 4.77 2.20 0.87
CA PHE A 48 5.08 2.07 2.30
C PHE A 48 3.99 1.31 3.09
N ASN A 49 2.70 1.61 2.85
CA ASN A 49 1.62 0.94 3.55
C ASN A 49 1.51 -0.55 3.15
N LEU A 50 1.66 -0.84 1.85
CA LEU A 50 1.57 -2.20 1.31
C LEU A 50 2.77 -3.05 1.75
N LYS A 51 3.98 -2.50 1.65
CA LYS A 51 5.22 -3.14 2.11
C LYS A 51 5.15 -3.43 3.62
N ARG A 52 4.73 -2.45 4.43
CA ARG A 52 4.58 -2.65 5.88
C ARG A 52 3.58 -3.75 6.20
N HIS A 53 2.42 -3.75 5.53
CA HIS A 53 1.43 -4.81 5.69
C HIS A 53 2.02 -6.18 5.35
N PHE A 54 2.66 -6.31 4.19
CA PHE A 54 3.28 -7.55 3.75
C PHE A 54 4.35 -8.03 4.74
N GLN A 55 5.25 -7.16 5.18
CA GLN A 55 6.32 -7.53 6.11
C GLN A 55 5.82 -7.89 7.52
N SER A 56 4.75 -7.27 8.01
CA SER A 56 4.27 -7.52 9.38
C SER A 56 3.24 -8.66 9.48
N LYS A 57 2.47 -8.90 8.42
CA LYS A 57 1.42 -9.93 8.38
C LYS A 57 1.85 -11.20 7.64
N HIS A 58 2.83 -11.08 6.75
CA HIS A 58 3.29 -12.12 5.84
C HIS A 58 4.82 -12.24 5.89
N SER A 59 5.40 -12.10 7.09
CA SER A 59 6.83 -12.29 7.34
C SER A 59 7.33 -13.65 6.83
N ASP A 60 6.48 -14.66 6.93
CA ASP A 60 6.84 -16.05 6.62
C ASP A 60 6.99 -16.29 5.10
N PHE A 61 6.43 -15.40 4.27
CA PHE A 61 6.62 -15.42 2.82
C PHE A 61 8.02 -14.93 2.39
N PHE A 62 8.83 -14.40 3.30
CA PHE A 62 10.24 -14.06 3.04
C PHE A 62 11.21 -15.23 3.28
N VAL A 63 10.73 -16.41 3.70
CA VAL A 63 11.58 -17.57 3.96
C VAL A 63 11.62 -18.47 2.73
N THR A 64 12.40 -18.11 1.71
CA THR A 64 13.25 -19.02 0.89
C THR A 64 14.12 -18.25 -0.09
#